data_AF-A0A6J1VTI8-F1
#
_entry.id   AF-A0A6J1VTI8-F1
#
_cell.length_a   1.000
_cell.length_b   1.000
_cell.length_c   1.000
_cell.angle_alpha   90.00
_cell.angle_beta   90.00
_cell.angle_gamma   90.00
#
_symmetry.space_group_name_H-M   'P 1'
#
loop_
_entity.id
_entity.type
_entity.pdbx_description
1 polymer ?
#
loop_
_entity_poly.entity_id
_entity_poly.type
_entity_poly.pdbx_seq_one_letter_code
_entity_poly.pdbx_strand_id
1 'polypeptide(L)'
;MSSFSESALERKLSELSNSQQSVQTLSLWLIHHRKHAGPIVVVWHRELRKAKSSRKLTFLYLANDVIQNSKKKGPEFTKEFESVLVDAFSHVAR
;
A
#
# COMPACT_ATOMS: atom_id res chain seq x y z
N MET A 1 -4.75 -14.93 14.16
CA MET A 1 -4.17 -14.16 13.04
C MET A 1 -5.31 -13.83 12.10
N SER A 2 -5.52 -12.55 11.73
CA SER A 2 -6.59 -12.21 10.78
C SER A 2 -6.25 -12.77 9.40
N SER A 3 -7.22 -13.40 8.71
CA SER A 3 -7.04 -13.74 7.30
C SER A 3 -6.98 -12.47 6.45
N PHE A 4 -6.29 -12.54 5.31
CA PHE A 4 -6.33 -11.47 4.31
C PHE A 4 -7.70 -11.47 3.60
N SER A 5 -8.26 -10.29 3.39
CA SER A 5 -9.35 -10.04 2.44
C SER A 5 -9.20 -8.63 1.84
N GLU A 6 -9.68 -8.44 0.61
CA GLU A 6 -9.67 -7.10 -0.01
C GLU A 6 -10.49 -6.09 0.80
N SER A 7 -11.65 -6.49 1.33
CA SER A 7 -12.50 -5.64 2.18
C SER A 7 -11.80 -5.17 3.45
N ALA A 8 -10.97 -6.02 4.07
CA ALA A 8 -10.18 -5.63 5.23
C ALA A 8 -9.09 -4.61 4.84
N LEU A 9 -8.49 -4.77 3.66
CA LEU A 9 -7.51 -3.82 3.13
C LEU A 9 -8.17 -2.47 2.79
N GLU A 10 -9.30 -2.46 2.11
CA GLU A 10 -10.06 -1.24 1.80
C GLU A 10 -10.41 -0.46 3.06
N ARG A 11 -10.90 -1.15 4.10
CA ARG A 11 -11.16 -0.53 5.40
C ARG A 11 -9.90 0.09 6.00
N LYS A 12 -8.79 -0.67 6.04
CA LYS A 12 -7.51 -0.18 6.58
C LYS A 12 -6.96 1.02 5.80
N LEU A 13 -7.11 1.03 4.47
CA LEU A 13 -6.74 2.17 3.62
C LEU A 13 -7.66 3.36 3.85
N SER A 14 -8.95 3.15 4.13
CA SER A 14 -9.88 4.23 4.48
C SER A 14 -9.49 4.92 5.78
N GLU A 15 -8.94 4.16 6.75
CA GLU A 15 -8.48 4.62 8.07
C GLU A 15 -7.01 5.13 8.06
N LEU A 16 -6.28 4.99 6.95
CA LEU A 16 -4.89 5.39 6.82
C LEU A 16 -4.71 6.91 7.01
N SER A 17 -3.83 7.30 7.94
CA SER A 17 -3.47 8.69 8.21
C SER A 17 -1.99 8.96 7.91
N ASN A 18 -1.62 10.24 7.88
CA ASN A 18 -0.23 10.68 7.69
C ASN A 18 0.66 10.48 8.94
N SER A 19 0.14 9.93 10.03
CA SER A 19 0.95 9.62 11.21
C SER A 19 1.87 8.43 10.94
N GLN A 20 3.09 8.49 11.47
CA GLN A 20 4.07 7.41 11.33
C GLN A 20 3.53 6.06 11.81
N GLN A 21 2.84 6.06 12.95
CA GLN A 21 2.25 4.85 13.53
C GLN A 21 1.22 4.20 12.61
N SER A 22 0.36 5.00 11.96
CA SER A 22 -0.68 4.49 11.05
C SER A 22 -0.05 3.81 9.83
N VAL A 23 0.94 4.45 9.22
CA VAL A 23 1.68 3.91 8.07
C VAL A 23 2.41 2.62 8.44
N GLN A 24 3.19 2.62 9.54
CA GLN A 24 3.96 1.44 9.96
C GLN A 24 3.07 0.27 10.36
N THR A 25 1.98 0.52 11.08
CA THR A 25 1.05 -0.55 11.49
C THR A 25 0.43 -1.23 10.28
N LEU A 26 0.00 -0.47 9.28
CA LEU A 26 -0.55 -1.03 8.05
C LEU A 26 0.55 -1.73 7.23
N SER A 27 1.72 -1.12 7.08
CA SER A 27 2.86 -1.72 6.38
C SER A 27 3.22 -3.11 6.94
N LEU A 28 3.32 -3.25 8.26
CA LEU A 28 3.59 -4.53 8.92
C LEU A 28 2.51 -5.58 8.61
N TRP A 29 1.23 -5.17 8.60
CA TRP A 29 0.13 -6.06 8.25
C TRP A 29 0.19 -6.52 6.79
N LEU A 30 0.54 -5.63 5.85
CA LEU A 30 0.73 -5.97 4.44
C LEU A 30 1.93 -6.92 4.24
N ILE A 31 3.06 -6.64 4.88
CA ILE A 31 4.27 -7.49 4.83
C ILE A 31 3.98 -8.88 5.39
N HIS A 32 3.18 -8.98 6.45
CA HIS A 32 2.72 -10.26 6.99
C HIS A 32 1.90 -11.06 5.96
N HIS A 33 1.09 -10.38 5.14
CA HIS A 33 0.27 -10.97 4.09
C HIS A 33 0.91 -10.93 2.69
N ARG A 34 2.24 -10.86 2.58
CA ARG A 34 2.96 -10.74 1.30
C ARG A 34 2.66 -11.82 0.24
N LYS A 35 2.15 -12.99 0.65
CA LYS A 35 1.65 -14.01 -0.29
C LYS A 35 0.51 -13.50 -1.18
N HIS A 36 -0.14 -12.40 -0.77
CA HIS A 36 -1.19 -11.70 -1.51
C HIS A 36 -0.71 -10.36 -2.08
N ALA A 37 0.60 -10.18 -2.33
CA ALA A 37 1.16 -8.91 -2.81
C ALA A 37 0.46 -8.36 -4.05
N GLY A 38 0.17 -9.21 -5.06
CA GLY A 38 -0.54 -8.79 -6.27
C GLY A 38 -1.93 -8.19 -5.97
N PRO A 39 -2.86 -8.95 -5.35
CA PRO A 39 -4.15 -8.40 -4.92
C PRO A 39 -4.02 -7.14 -4.05
N ILE A 40 -3.06 -7.09 -3.12
CA ILE A 40 -2.80 -5.93 -2.28
C ILE A 40 -2.47 -4.69 -3.12
N VAL A 41 -1.55 -4.80 -4.08
CA VAL A 41 -1.12 -3.68 -4.93
C VAL A 41 -2.25 -3.22 -5.84
N VAL A 42 -3.07 -4.14 -6.37
CA VAL A 42 -4.27 -3.81 -7.16
C VAL A 42 -5.25 -2.98 -6.34
N VAL A 43 -5.57 -3.40 -5.11
CA VAL A 43 -6.48 -2.66 -4.21
C VAL A 43 -5.86 -1.31 -3.82
N TRP A 44 -4.59 -1.28 -3.44
CA TRP A 44 -3.89 -0.05 -3.10
C TRP A 44 -3.96 0.97 -4.24
N HIS A 45 -3.73 0.53 -5.47
CA HIS A 45 -3.73 1.40 -6.64
C HIS A 45 -5.14 1.92 -6.96
N ARG A 46 -6.15 1.05 -6.88
CA ARG A 46 -7.56 1.42 -7.04
C ARG A 46 -7.99 2.47 -6.02
N GLU A 47 -7.64 2.27 -4.74
CA GLU A 47 -8.01 3.19 -3.67
C GLU A 47 -7.19 4.50 -3.71
N LEU A 48 -5.93 4.47 -4.14
CA LEU A 48 -5.14 5.68 -4.41
C LEU A 48 -5.86 6.59 -5.42
N ARG A 49 -6.38 6.03 -6.52
CA ARG A 49 -7.06 6.81 -7.57
C ARG A 49 -8.40 7.40 -7.11
N LYS A 50 -9.04 6.81 -6.10
CA LYS A 50 -10.27 7.33 -5.47
C LYS A 50 -9.99 8.35 -4.35
N ALA A 51 -8.76 8.37 -3.82
CA ALA A 51 -8.42 9.19 -2.67
C ALA A 51 -8.47 10.69 -3.00
N LYS A 52 -8.93 11.48 -2.03
CA LYS A 52 -8.83 12.95 -2.08
C LYS A 52 -7.36 13.37 -2.19
N SER A 53 -7.08 14.49 -2.88
CA SER A 53 -5.71 14.96 -3.11
C SER A 53 -4.85 15.05 -1.85
N SER A 54 -5.43 15.48 -0.72
CA SER A 54 -4.73 15.58 0.58
C SER A 54 -4.26 14.23 1.16
N ARG A 55 -4.80 13.10 0.69
CA ARG A 55 -4.45 11.76 1.17
C ARG A 55 -3.53 10.99 0.23
N LYS A 56 -3.41 11.40 -1.03
CA LYS A 56 -2.62 10.68 -2.05
C LYS A 56 -1.16 10.48 -1.65
N LEU A 57 -0.53 11.50 -1.04
CA LEU A 57 0.85 11.41 -0.57
C LEU A 57 1.03 10.32 0.51
N THR A 58 0.05 10.18 1.41
CA THR A 58 0.07 9.14 2.45
C THR A 58 0.06 7.72 1.86
N PHE A 59 -0.64 7.50 0.75
CA PHE A 59 -0.59 6.22 0.04
C PHE A 59 0.80 5.92 -0.52
N LEU A 60 1.53 6.94 -0.99
CA LEU A 60 2.93 6.80 -1.43
C LEU A 60 3.87 6.53 -0.25
N TYR A 61 3.63 7.15 0.92
CA TYR A 61 4.38 6.81 2.14
C TYR A 61 4.19 5.35 2.56
N LEU A 62 2.96 4.83 2.45
CA LEU A 62 2.70 3.41 2.68
C LEU A 62 3.43 2.52 1.68
N ALA A 63 3.36 2.82 0.37
CA ALA A 63 4.06 2.06 -0.65
C ALA A 63 5.58 2.06 -0.40
N ASN A 64 6.13 3.23 -0.07
CA ASN A 64 7.55 3.37 0.29
C ASN A 64 7.92 2.48 1.48
N ASP A 65 7.19 2.56 2.59
CA ASP A 65 7.48 1.78 3.79
C ASP A 65 7.38 0.26 3.51
N VAL A 66 6.35 -0.18 2.78
CA VAL A 66 6.17 -1.58 2.39
C VAL A 66 7.33 -2.06 1.51
N ILE A 67 7.65 -1.34 0.42
CA ILE A 67 8.71 -1.73 -0.51
C ILE A 67 10.06 -1.80 0.19
N GLN A 68 10.38 -0.85 1.07
CA GLN A 68 11.66 -0.83 1.76
C GLN A 68 11.76 -1.95 2.80
N ASN A 69 10.73 -2.14 3.62
CA ASN A 69 10.75 -3.11 4.72
C ASN A 69 10.49 -4.56 4.28
N SER A 70 9.85 -4.79 3.13
CA SER A 70 9.61 -6.14 2.61
C SER A 70 10.87 -6.79 2.01
N LYS A 71 11.91 -6.04 1.63
CA LYS A 71 13.11 -6.58 0.96
C LYS A 71 13.79 -7.72 1.72
N LYS A 72 13.80 -7.64 3.06
CA LYS A 72 14.37 -8.68 3.94
C LYS A 72 13.53 -9.97 3.97
N LYS A 73 12.29 -9.91 3.49
CA LYS A 73 11.29 -10.98 3.53
C LYS A 73 11.12 -11.63 2.15
N GLY A 74 11.22 -10.86 1.08
CA GLY A 74 11.23 -11.34 -0.30
C GLY A 74 10.94 -10.22 -1.31
N PRO A 75 11.02 -10.51 -2.61
CA PRO A 75 10.89 -9.53 -3.68
C PRO A 75 9.43 -9.27 -4.11
N GLU A 76 8.44 -9.91 -3.50
CA GLU A 76 7.04 -9.93 -3.95
C GLU A 76 6.49 -8.51 -4.14
N PHE A 77 6.55 -7.68 -3.08
CA PHE A 77 6.06 -6.30 -3.17
C PHE A 77 6.86 -5.43 -4.14
N THR A 78 8.19 -5.57 -4.19
CA THR A 78 9.02 -4.80 -5.12
C THR A 78 8.56 -5.03 -6.56
N LYS A 79 8.35 -6.29 -6.95
CA LYS A 79 7.90 -6.66 -8.30
C LYS A 79 6.49 -6.16 -8.60
N GLU A 80 5.56 -6.34 -7.67
CA GLU A 80 4.16 -5.94 -7.89
C GLU A 80 4.02 -4.41 -7.99
N PHE A 81 4.66 -3.65 -7.10
CA PHE A 81 4.62 -2.19 -7.14
C PHE A 81 5.29 -1.61 -8.40
N GLU A 82 6.37 -2.21 -8.90
CA GLU A 82 7.08 -1.76 -10.11
C GLU A 82 6.12 -1.54 -11.29
N SER A 83 5.11 -2.40 -11.44
CA SER A 83 4.12 -2.33 -12.53
C SER A 83 3.15 -1.13 -12.45
N VAL A 84 2.96 -0.53 -11.27
CA VAL A 84 1.97 0.53 -11.03
C VAL A 84 2.57 1.87 -10.61
N LEU A 85 3.82 1.91 -10.15
CA LEU A 85 4.40 3.11 -9.55
C LEU A 85 4.46 4.29 -10.53
N VAL A 86 4.80 4.07 -11.80
CA VAL A 86 4.86 5.17 -12.79
C VAL A 86 3.50 5.87 -12.94
N ASP A 87 2.42 5.10 -13.09
CA ASP A 87 1.06 5.65 -13.17
C ASP A 87 0.65 6.31 -11.84
N ALA A 88 0.96 5.67 -10.71
CA ALA A 88 0.67 6.22 -9.39
C ALA A 88 1.32 7.59 -9.17
N PHE A 89 2.62 7.72 -9.43
CA PHE A 89 3.34 9.00 -9.31
C PHE A 89 2.78 10.06 -10.27
N SER A 90 2.49 9.69 -11.52
CA SER A 90 1.83 10.58 -12.49
C SER A 90 0.46 11.06 -12.01
N HIS A 91 -0.33 10.19 -11.38
CA HIS A 91 -1.65 10.53 -10.85
C HIS A 91 -1.59 11.42 -9.59
N VAL A 92 -0.55 11.29 -8.77
CA VAL A 92 -0.35 12.11 -7.56
C VAL A 92 0.25 13.48 -7.89
N ALA A 93 1.08 13.58 -8.93
CA ALA A 93 1.74 14.83 -9.33
C ALA A 93 0.80 15.85 -10.01
N ARG A 94 -0.40 15.43 -10.42
CA ARG A 94 -1.45 16.28 -10.98
C ARG A 94 -2.34 16.85 -9.87
#